data_AF-A0A3D6F0E4-F1
#
_entry.id   AF-A0A3D6F0E4-F1
#
_cell.length_a   1.000
_cell.length_b   1.000
_cell.length_c   1.000
_cell.angle_alpha   90.00
_cell.angle_beta   90.00
_cell.angle_gamma   90.00
#
_symmetry.space_group_name_H-M   'P 1'
#
loop_
_entity.id
_entity.type
_entity.pdbx_description
1 polymer ?
#
loop_
_entity_poly.entity_id
_entity_poly.type
_entity_poly.pdbx_seq_one_letter_code
_entity_poly.pdbx_strand_id
1 'polypeptide(L)'
;GCGGVRAAMGHQQIGLIDNWIRHIKDVYRLHQDELEAITDKKQREDRFIELNVMEQVYDLGKTSIIQNAWQRRGGFPYIHGWVYDIGNGIIKDLKVSMHDDSEMPDVYKFEKLKRV
;
A
#
# COMPACT_ATOMS: atom_id res chain seq x y z
N GLY A 1 -5.52 -7.41 -13.97
CA GLY A 1 -5.73 -8.40 -12.88
C GLY A 1 -4.39 -8.83 -12.29
N CYS A 2 -4.32 -8.94 -10.97
CA CYS A 2 -3.08 -9.26 -10.24
C CYS A 2 -3.17 -10.65 -9.58
N GLY A 3 -2.23 -11.55 -9.91
CA GLY A 3 -2.23 -12.93 -9.39
C GLY A 3 -2.14 -13.01 -7.86
N GLY A 4 -1.26 -12.20 -7.25
CA GLY A 4 -1.08 -12.19 -5.78
C GLY A 4 -2.30 -11.66 -5.03
N VAL A 5 -2.96 -10.62 -5.56
CA VAL A 5 -4.19 -10.07 -4.97
C VAL A 5 -5.33 -11.08 -5.06
N ARG A 6 -5.50 -11.75 -6.22
CA ARG A 6 -6.48 -12.84 -6.35
C ARG A 6 -6.22 -13.99 -5.38
N ALA A 7 -4.96 -14.37 -5.20
CA ALA A 7 -4.59 -15.38 -4.22
C ALA A 7 -4.90 -14.94 -2.79
N ALA A 8 -4.66 -13.66 -2.45
CA ALA A 8 -4.98 -13.10 -1.14
C ALA A 8 -6.49 -13.11 -0.84
N MET A 9 -7.35 -12.89 -1.84
CA MET A 9 -8.82 -12.99 -1.70
C MET A 9 -9.33 -14.43 -1.53
N GLY A 10 -8.52 -15.43 -1.90
CA GLY A 10 -8.85 -16.83 -1.81
C GLY A 10 -8.39 -17.48 -0.50
N HIS A 11 -8.72 -18.76 -0.35
CA HIS A 11 -8.33 -19.60 0.79
C HIS A 11 -7.36 -20.73 0.39
N GLN A 12 -6.95 -20.77 -0.88
CA GLN A 12 -6.09 -21.83 -1.39
C GLN A 12 -4.66 -21.63 -0.89
N GLN A 13 -4.07 -22.71 -0.37
CA GLN A 13 -2.65 -22.77 -0.02
C GLN A 13 -1.83 -22.96 -1.31
N ILE A 14 -0.84 -22.10 -1.53
CA ILE A 14 0.02 -22.08 -2.73
C ILE A 14 1.49 -22.42 -2.37
N GLY A 15 1.81 -22.51 -1.07
CA GLY A 15 3.11 -22.96 -0.56
C GLY A 15 3.91 -21.83 0.06
N LEU A 16 5.22 -21.78 -0.18
CA LEU A 16 6.12 -20.81 0.47
C LEU A 16 5.71 -19.35 0.24
N ILE A 17 5.11 -19.06 -0.92
CA ILE A 17 4.63 -17.73 -1.29
C ILE A 17 3.47 -17.25 -0.39
N ASP A 18 2.77 -18.15 0.30
CA ASP A 18 1.68 -17.78 1.21
C ASP A 18 2.17 -16.88 2.36
N ASN A 19 3.46 -17.00 2.75
CA ASN A 19 4.06 -16.12 3.74
C ASN A 19 4.16 -14.67 3.24
N TRP A 20 4.45 -14.47 1.95
CA TRP A 20 4.46 -13.14 1.34
C TRP A 20 3.04 -12.61 1.11
N ILE A 21 2.14 -13.47 0.63
CA ILE A 21 0.72 -13.14 0.38
C ILE A 21 0.00 -12.75 1.68
N ARG A 22 0.47 -13.23 2.84
CA ARG A 22 -0.08 -12.86 4.14
C ARG A 22 -0.14 -11.35 4.36
N HIS A 23 0.88 -10.60 3.92
CA HIS A 23 0.88 -9.14 4.04
C HIS A 23 -0.21 -8.49 3.19
N ILE A 24 -0.49 -9.04 2.01
CA ILE A 24 -1.61 -8.59 1.17
C ILE A 24 -2.94 -8.93 1.85
N LYS A 25 -3.06 -10.11 2.48
CA LYS A 25 -4.24 -10.49 3.27
C LYS A 25 -4.48 -9.57 4.48
N ASP A 26 -3.43 -9.04 5.09
CA ASP A 26 -3.57 -8.05 6.17
C ASP A 26 -4.23 -6.75 5.68
N VAL A 27 -3.92 -6.31 4.45
CA VAL A 27 -4.63 -5.19 3.81
C VAL A 27 -6.11 -5.53 3.59
N TYR A 28 -6.41 -6.75 3.13
CA TYR A 28 -7.82 -7.19 2.99
C TYR A 28 -8.55 -7.11 4.32
N ARG A 29 -7.93 -7.60 5.40
CA ARG A 29 -8.49 -7.58 6.75
C ARG A 29 -8.72 -6.16 7.26
N LEU A 30 -7.82 -5.22 6.95
CA LEU A 30 -7.96 -3.81 7.34
C LEU A 30 -9.16 -3.14 6.67
N HIS A 31 -9.43 -3.50 5.42
CA HIS A 31 -10.50 -2.92 4.59
C HIS A 31 -11.65 -3.90 4.33
N GLN A 32 -11.86 -4.85 5.24
CA GLN A 32 -12.77 -5.98 5.02
C GLN A 32 -14.20 -5.52 4.74
N ASP A 33 -14.71 -4.59 5.55
CA ASP A 33 -16.08 -4.09 5.42
C ASP A 33 -16.33 -3.42 4.06
N GLU A 34 -15.37 -2.61 3.58
CA GLU A 34 -15.44 -1.95 2.27
C GLU A 34 -15.43 -2.98 1.14
N LEU A 35 -14.52 -3.95 1.19
CA LEU A 35 -14.36 -4.96 0.15
C LEU A 35 -15.55 -5.92 0.11
N GLU A 36 -16.08 -6.32 1.26
CA GLU A 36 -17.21 -7.25 1.33
C GLU A 36 -18.52 -6.60 0.88
N ALA A 37 -18.67 -5.28 1.01
CA ALA A 37 -19.81 -4.52 0.47
C ALA A 37 -19.87 -4.54 -1.08
N ILE A 38 -18.74 -4.75 -1.77
CA ILE A 38 -18.70 -4.81 -3.25
C ILE A 38 -19.08 -6.21 -3.72
N THR A 39 -20.28 -6.39 -4.27
CA THR A 39 -20.79 -7.71 -4.69
C THR A 39 -20.14 -8.25 -5.96
N ASP A 40 -19.79 -7.38 -6.91
CA ASP A 40 -19.10 -7.79 -8.13
C ASP A 40 -17.65 -8.18 -7.83
N LYS A 41 -17.30 -9.43 -8.11
CA LYS A 41 -15.99 -9.98 -7.76
C LYS A 41 -14.83 -9.26 -8.46
N LYS A 42 -15.04 -8.82 -9.72
CA LYS A 42 -14.00 -8.14 -10.48
C LYS A 42 -13.76 -6.73 -9.93
N GLN A 43 -14.83 -5.98 -9.69
CA GLN A 43 -14.75 -4.66 -9.05
C GLN A 43 -14.10 -4.75 -7.66
N ARG A 44 -14.40 -5.81 -6.90
CA ARG A 44 -13.75 -6.06 -5.61
C ARG A 44 -12.26 -6.33 -5.76
N GLU A 45 -11.85 -7.16 -6.73
CA GLU A 45 -10.42 -7.38 -7.03
C GLU A 45 -9.73 -6.08 -7.42
N ASP A 46 -10.32 -5.32 -8.34
CA ASP A 46 -9.75 -4.05 -8.82
C ASP A 46 -9.62 -3.04 -7.66
N ARG A 47 -10.65 -2.94 -6.81
CA ARG A 47 -10.60 -2.08 -5.62
C ARG A 47 -9.55 -2.54 -4.61
N PHE A 48 -9.40 -3.84 -4.41
CA PHE A 48 -8.39 -4.38 -3.50
C PHE A 48 -6.96 -4.14 -4.00
N ILE A 49 -6.74 -4.16 -5.32
CA ILE A 49 -5.46 -3.73 -5.92
C ILE A 49 -5.17 -2.27 -5.54
N GLU A 50 -6.16 -1.37 -5.66
CA GLU A 50 -6.00 0.05 -5.29
C GLU A 50 -5.66 0.22 -3.82
N LEU A 51 -6.42 -0.41 -2.92
CA LEU A 51 -6.17 -0.35 -1.47
C LEU A 51 -4.79 -0.90 -1.11
N ASN A 52 -4.37 -1.99 -1.74
CA ASN A 52 -3.03 -2.53 -1.55
C ASN A 52 -1.94 -1.53 -1.99
N VAL A 53 -2.12 -0.81 -3.10
CA VAL A 53 -1.15 0.24 -3.48
C VAL A 53 -1.15 1.39 -2.47
N MET A 54 -2.32 1.82 -1.98
CA MET A 54 -2.41 2.87 -0.97
C MET A 54 -1.70 2.49 0.31
N GLU A 55 -1.94 1.30 0.86
CA GLU A 55 -1.24 0.81 2.06
C GLU A 55 0.27 0.72 1.86
N GLN A 56 0.73 0.25 0.69
CA GLN A 56 2.17 0.16 0.42
C GLN A 56 2.86 1.53 0.32
N VAL A 57 2.14 2.58 -0.09
CA VAL A 57 2.66 3.96 -0.04
C VAL A 57 2.90 4.37 1.41
N TYR A 58 1.94 4.11 2.31
CA TYR A 58 2.11 4.38 3.74
C TYR A 58 3.23 3.53 4.35
N ASP A 59 3.31 2.24 4.03
CA ASP A 59 4.35 1.34 4.53
C ASP A 59 5.75 1.77 4.10
N LEU A 60 5.90 2.26 2.86
CA LEU A 60 7.17 2.83 2.41
C LEU A 60 7.55 4.08 3.24
N GLY A 61 6.57 4.94 3.53
CA GLY A 61 6.73 6.08 4.43
C GLY A 61 7.18 5.71 5.84
N LYS A 62 6.77 4.56 6.37
CA LYS A 62 7.15 4.07 7.71
C LYS A 62 8.60 3.61 7.80
N THR A 63 9.29 3.45 6.66
CA THR A 63 10.67 2.95 6.66
C THR A 63 11.67 4.00 7.15
N SER A 64 12.71 3.53 7.84
CA SER A 64 13.79 4.42 8.29
C SER A 64 14.51 5.11 7.14
N ILE A 65 14.58 4.45 5.97
CA ILE A 65 15.23 5.01 4.78
C ILE A 65 14.50 6.27 4.32
N ILE A 66 13.17 6.21 4.21
CA ILE A 66 12.35 7.33 3.75
C ILE A 66 12.30 8.45 4.77
N GLN A 67 11.99 8.16 6.04
CA GLN A 67 11.91 9.20 7.06
C GLN A 67 13.26 9.90 7.27
N ASN A 68 14.37 9.16 7.26
CA ASN A 68 15.71 9.78 7.31
C ASN A 68 15.96 10.67 6.09
N ALA A 69 15.50 10.28 4.90
CA ALA A 69 15.59 11.12 3.71
C ALA A 69 14.78 12.41 3.86
N TRP A 70 13.51 12.33 4.31
CA TRP A 70 12.66 13.48 4.57
C TRP A 70 13.27 14.46 5.57
N GLN A 71 13.79 13.95 6.69
CA GLN A 71 14.44 14.77 7.72
C GLN A 71 15.71 15.46 7.20
N ARG A 72 16.50 14.79 6.34
CA ARG A 72 17.77 15.33 5.81
C ARG A 72 17.58 16.26 4.61
N ARG A 73 16.57 16.00 3.78
CA ARG A 73 16.39 16.63 2.46
C ARG A 73 15.19 17.58 2.39
N GLY A 74 14.48 17.78 3.49
CA GLY A 74 13.35 18.71 3.55
C GLY A 74 12.14 18.19 2.79
N GLY A 75 11.74 16.95 3.05
CA GLY A 75 10.54 16.35 2.46
C GLY A 75 10.71 15.73 1.07
N PHE A 76 11.92 15.24 0.74
CA PHE A 76 12.18 14.45 -0.46
C PHE A 76 12.71 13.06 -0.08
N PRO A 77 12.28 11.96 -0.74
CA PRO A 77 11.48 11.89 -1.97
C PRO A 77 9.97 12.02 -1.76
N TYR A 78 9.25 12.37 -2.83
CA TYR A 78 7.80 12.19 -2.88
C TYR A 78 7.48 10.73 -3.21
N ILE A 79 6.51 10.15 -2.51
CA ILE A 79 5.97 8.82 -2.77
C ILE A 79 4.58 9.01 -3.35
N HIS A 80 4.26 8.31 -4.44
CA HIS A 80 2.97 8.38 -5.12
C HIS A 80 2.40 6.98 -5.35
N GLY A 81 1.09 6.81 -5.22
CA GLY A 81 0.40 5.55 -5.49
C GLY A 81 -0.40 5.57 -6.78
N TRP A 82 0.02 4.79 -7.77
CA TRP A 82 -0.65 4.65 -9.07
C TRP A 82 -1.00 3.20 -9.38
N VAL A 83 -2.06 3.00 -10.14
CA VAL A 83 -2.45 1.70 -10.69
C VAL A 83 -2.54 1.80 -12.20
N TYR A 84 -2.08 0.77 -12.90
CA TYR A 84 -2.18 0.66 -14.35
C TYR A 84 -3.11 -0.48 -14.74
N ASP A 85 -4.12 -0.17 -15.55
CA ASP A 85 -5.03 -1.18 -16.08
C ASP A 85 -4.53 -1.72 -17.42
N ILE A 86 -4.18 -3.01 -17.44
CA ILE A 86 -3.68 -3.71 -18.62
C ILE A 86 -4.76 -3.87 -19.71
N GLY A 87 -6.05 -3.83 -19.34
CA GLY A 87 -7.17 -4.02 -20.27
C GLY A 87 -7.43 -2.82 -21.16
N ASN A 88 -7.16 -1.60 -20.68
CA ASN A 88 -7.40 -0.36 -21.43
C ASN A 88 -6.15 0.53 -21.57
N GLY A 89 -5.05 0.20 -20.90
CA GLY A 89 -3.80 0.95 -20.95
C GLY A 89 -3.80 2.27 -20.16
N ILE A 90 -4.76 2.46 -19.25
CA ILE A 90 -4.91 3.72 -18.50
C ILE A 90 -4.20 3.62 -17.15
N ILE A 91 -3.43 4.66 -16.82
CA ILE A 91 -2.89 4.89 -15.47
C ILE A 91 -3.94 5.66 -14.67
N LYS A 92 -4.32 5.11 -13.52
CA LYS A 92 -5.14 5.76 -12.50
C LYS A 92 -4.24 6.26 -11.37
N ASP A 93 -4.26 7.57 -11.17
CA ASP A 93 -3.68 8.18 -9.98
C ASP A 93 -4.63 8.02 -8.79
N LEU A 94 -4.19 7.33 -7.73
CA LEU A 94 -5.01 7.05 -6.55
C LEU A 94 -5.12 8.25 -5.59
N LYS A 95 -4.44 9.37 -5.90
CA LYS A 95 -4.46 10.57 -5.07
C LYS A 95 -3.94 10.34 -3.65
N VAL A 96 -3.08 9.34 -3.50
CA VAL A 96 -2.28 9.10 -2.29
C VAL A 96 -0.85 9.54 -2.58
N SER A 97 -0.33 10.46 -1.78
CA SER A 97 1.03 10.94 -1.92
C SER A 97 1.59 11.36 -0.57
N MET A 98 2.87 11.07 -0.34
CA MET A 98 3.56 11.44 0.90
C MET A 98 4.88 12.10 0.58
N HIS A 99 5.18 13.19 1.27
CA HIS A 99 6.49 13.86 1.19
C HIS A 99 7.06 14.16 2.58
N ASP A 100 6.34 13.81 3.65
CA ASP A 100 6.79 13.87 5.03
C ASP A 100 5.97 12.88 5.87
N ASP A 101 6.21 12.89 7.18
CA ASP A 101 5.55 12.02 8.16
C ASP A 101 4.37 12.71 8.88
N SER A 102 3.90 13.88 8.42
CA SER A 102 2.89 14.66 9.13
C SER A 102 1.54 13.94 9.28
N GLU A 103 1.10 13.23 8.25
CA GLU A 103 -0.15 12.46 8.20
C GLU A 103 -0.04 11.08 8.89
N MET A 104 1.14 10.72 9.37
CA MET A 104 1.39 9.42 9.99
C MET A 104 1.03 9.43 11.48
N PRO A 105 0.54 8.31 12.05
CA PRO A 105 0.43 8.16 13.49
C PRO A 105 1.79 8.25 14.20
N ASP A 106 1.82 8.84 15.40
CA ASP A 106 3.07 9.09 16.13
C ASP A 106 3.88 7.83 16.43
N VAL A 107 3.23 6.67 16.58
CA VAL A 107 3.90 5.37 16.80
C VAL A 107 4.86 4.98 15.68
N TYR A 108 4.69 5.55 14.48
CA TYR A 108 5.55 5.30 13.33
C TYR A 108 6.55 6.42 13.05
N LYS A 109 6.51 7.55 13.78
CA LYS A 109 7.43 8.67 13.55
C LYS A 109 8.73 8.45 14.29
N PHE A 110 9.85 8.51 13.59
CA PHE A 110 11.16 8.46 14.22
C PHE A 110 11.56 9.81 14.83
N GLU A 111 12.31 9.77 15.92
CA GLU A 111 12.90 10.97 16.51
C GLU A 111 13.75 11.72 15.49
N LYS A 112 13.82 13.05 15.65
CA LYS A 112 14.64 13.89 14.77
C LYS A 112 16.11 13.50 14.92
N LEU A 113 16.77 13.27 13.78
CA LEU A 113 18.20 13.03 13.73
C LEU A 113 18.96 14.18 14.42
N LYS A 114 19.79 13.85 15.41
CA LYS A 114 20.72 14.80 16.00
C LYS A 114 21.70 15.23 14.91
N ARG A 115 21.85 16.54 14.69
CA ARG A 115 22.93 17.07 13.85
C ARG A 115 24.24 16.72 14.55
N VAL A 116 25.02 15.84 13.92
CA VAL A 116 26.41 15.54 14.30
C VAL A 116 27.30 16.63 13.72
#